data_AF-A0A699YR02-F1
#
_entry.id   AF-A0A699YR02-F1
#
_cell.length_a   1.000
_cell.length_b   1.000
_cell.length_c   1.000
_cell.angle_alpha   90.00
_cell.angle_beta   90.00
_cell.angle_gamma   90.00
#
_symmetry.space_group_name_H-M   'P 1'
#
loop_
_entity.id
_entity.type
_entity.pdbx_description
1 polymer ?
#
loop_
_entity_poly.entity_id
_entity_poly.type
_entity_poly.pdbx_seq_one_letter_code
_entity_poly.pdbx_strand_id
1 'polypeptide(L)'
;MPSAKPKLVIIGHGLSGARAAKEAAALGIFDVCVLESKQFTELFKGYTIREGTCKELRATAAILDSGEELPFDFCVLAMGSRHTGAGVIQAVATTLAGRREELKAAAASISAAKDIVVVGGGPVGIEVVGEILEQYAGKSLTLIHSGTQLVQGKSLGVHQACMQLMKQHGVKVMLEDKAESWDQASKVLTTRSGVKVPADYVIWAAGSSPNTQLLATSVLAPTLDSQGRVKTCKLRWL
;
A
#
# COMPACT_ATOMS: atom_id res chain seq x y z
N MET A 1 32.93 6.44 31.50
CA MET A 1 32.56 5.65 30.29
C MET A 1 31.60 6.49 29.48
N PRO A 2 31.73 6.62 28.14
CA PRO A 2 30.70 7.30 27.37
C PRO A 2 29.37 6.59 27.59
N SER A 3 28.32 7.36 27.89
CA SER A 3 26.96 6.83 28.04
C SER A 3 26.60 6.05 26.77
N ALA A 4 26.03 4.86 26.93
CA ALA A 4 25.50 4.12 25.79
C ALA A 4 24.46 5.00 25.07
N LYS A 5 24.49 5.02 23.73
CA LYS A 5 23.51 5.77 22.95
C LYS A 5 22.12 5.17 23.19
N PRO A 6 21.06 5.99 23.29
CA PRO A 6 19.68 5.48 23.36
C PRO A 6 19.36 4.66 22.11
N LYS A 7 18.65 3.54 22.32
CA LYS A 7 18.19 2.62 21.27
C LYS A 7 16.94 3.15 20.59
N LEU A 8 17.02 3.30 19.28
CA LEU A 8 15.89 3.66 18.42
C LEU A 8 15.52 2.48 17.54
N VAL A 9 14.32 1.94 17.73
CA VAL A 9 13.75 0.91 16.85
C VAL A 9 12.76 1.55 15.89
N ILE A 10 12.87 1.21 14.61
CA ILE A 10 11.96 1.67 13.56
C ILE A 10 11.26 0.44 12.99
N ILE A 11 9.94 0.34 13.16
CA ILE A 11 9.16 -0.81 12.68
C ILE A 11 8.61 -0.49 11.29
N GLY A 12 9.16 -1.17 10.27
CA GLY A 12 8.87 -0.96 8.86
C GLY A 12 9.97 -0.17 8.14
N HIS A 13 10.40 -0.65 6.97
CA HIS A 13 11.48 -0.12 6.13
C HIS A 13 10.98 0.38 4.76
N GLY A 14 9.72 0.82 4.72
CA GLY A 14 9.20 1.59 3.58
C GLY A 14 9.85 2.99 3.48
N LEU A 15 9.30 3.83 2.60
CA LEU A 15 9.84 5.19 2.36
C LEU A 15 10.04 6.01 3.65
N SER A 16 9.05 6.02 4.55
CA SER A 16 9.13 6.78 5.80
C SER A 16 10.12 6.17 6.80
N GLY A 17 10.12 4.84 6.96
CA GLY A 17 11.00 4.14 7.87
C GLY A 17 12.47 4.27 7.48
N ALA A 18 12.77 4.08 6.19
CA ALA A 18 14.12 4.26 5.66
C ALA A 18 14.60 5.71 5.79
N ARG A 19 13.72 6.69 5.56
CA ARG A 19 14.04 8.11 5.75
C ARG A 19 14.35 8.42 7.22
N ALA A 20 13.48 7.98 8.14
CA ALA A 20 13.68 8.16 9.58
C ALA A 20 14.98 7.51 10.05
N ALA A 21 15.30 6.31 9.57
CA ALA A 21 16.53 5.61 9.89
C ALA A 21 17.77 6.37 9.44
N LYS A 22 17.76 6.88 8.19
CA LYS A 22 18.86 7.67 7.64
C LYS A 22 19.07 8.97 8.40
N GLU A 23 18.00 9.68 8.73
CA GLU A 23 18.10 10.93 9.50
C GLU A 23 18.60 10.68 10.93
N ALA A 24 18.04 9.67 11.62
CA ALA A 24 18.48 9.32 12.97
C ALA A 24 19.94 8.85 13.02
N ALA A 25 20.37 8.05 12.03
CA ALA A 25 21.76 7.61 11.91
C ALA A 25 22.71 8.80 11.67
N ALA A 26 22.30 9.77 10.84
CA ALA A 26 23.08 10.97 10.55
C ALA A 26 23.25 11.89 11.78
N LEU A 27 22.29 11.92 12.70
CA LEU A 27 22.45 12.63 13.98
C LEU A 27 23.55 12.03 14.85
N GLY A 28 23.83 10.72 14.70
CA GLY A 28 24.87 10.04 15.46
C GLY A 28 24.60 9.89 16.96
N ILE A 29 23.41 10.27 17.44
CA ILE A 29 23.04 10.22 18.87
C ILE A 29 22.26 8.97 19.27
N PHE A 30 21.76 8.18 18.31
CA PHE A 30 21.00 6.95 18.55
C PHE A 30 21.80 5.71 18.12
N ASP A 31 21.52 4.59 18.76
CA ASP A 31 21.76 3.25 18.21
C ASP A 31 20.51 2.83 17.41
N VAL A 32 20.61 2.83 16.08
CA VAL A 32 19.45 2.71 15.18
C VAL A 32 19.33 1.28 14.66
N CYS A 33 18.17 0.67 14.90
CA CYS A 33 17.78 -0.62 14.34
C CYS A 33 16.45 -0.51 13.59
N VAL A 34 16.41 -0.95 12.34
CA VAL A 34 15.16 -1.08 11.59
C VAL A 34 14.70 -2.53 11.63
N LEU A 35 13.46 -2.76 12.04
CA LEU A 35 12.79 -4.06 11.99
C LEU A 35 11.94 -4.14 10.72
N GLU A 36 12.22 -5.11 9.86
CA GLU A 36 11.51 -5.31 8.59
C GLU A 36 11.42 -6.80 8.24
N SER A 37 10.27 -7.24 7.75
CA SER A 37 10.07 -8.63 7.32
C SER A 37 10.34 -8.85 5.84
N LYS A 38 10.41 -7.78 5.04
CA LYS A 38 10.70 -7.82 3.60
C LYS A 38 12.16 -7.52 3.30
N GLN A 39 12.75 -8.34 2.45
CA GLN A 39 14.12 -8.23 1.99
C GLN A 39 14.24 -7.23 0.82
N PHE A 40 13.75 -5.99 1.03
CA PHE A 40 14.00 -4.84 0.15
C PHE A 40 15.20 -4.00 0.63
N THR A 41 16.03 -4.59 1.48
CA THR A 41 17.09 -3.94 2.25
C THR A 41 18.19 -3.35 1.37
N GLU A 42 18.38 -3.88 0.15
CA GLU A 42 19.35 -3.37 -0.82
C GLU A 42 19.09 -1.91 -1.24
N LEU A 43 17.85 -1.42 -1.11
CA LEU A 43 17.46 -0.08 -1.51
C LEU A 43 17.99 1.01 -0.57
N PHE A 44 18.36 0.65 0.67
CA PHE A 44 18.74 1.62 1.68
C PHE A 44 19.90 1.12 2.55
N LYS A 45 20.91 1.97 2.80
CA LYS A 45 22.14 1.61 3.53
C LYS A 45 22.43 2.63 4.64
N GLY A 46 23.27 2.25 5.61
CA GLY A 46 23.80 3.16 6.64
C GLY A 46 23.23 2.98 8.05
N TYR A 47 22.51 1.90 8.32
CA TYR A 47 21.96 1.55 9.63
C TYR A 47 21.75 0.04 9.73
N THR A 48 21.58 -0.47 10.94
CA THR A 48 21.33 -1.89 11.19
C THR A 48 19.90 -2.24 10.77
N ILE A 49 19.75 -3.33 10.03
CA ILE A 49 18.46 -3.92 9.71
C ILE A 49 18.36 -5.28 10.39
N ARG A 50 17.27 -5.48 11.10
CA ARG A 50 16.88 -6.77 11.67
C ARG A 50 15.71 -7.32 10.86
N GLU A 51 15.93 -8.50 10.29
CA GLU A 51 14.84 -9.21 9.61
C GLU A 51 13.90 -9.84 10.63
N GLY A 52 12.60 -9.62 10.47
CA GLY A 52 11.57 -10.23 11.32
C GLY A 52 10.25 -9.46 11.33
N THR A 53 9.21 -10.10 11.85
CA THR A 53 7.90 -9.47 12.02
C THR A 53 7.65 -9.17 13.49
N CYS A 54 7.31 -7.93 13.84
CA CYS A 54 6.83 -7.63 15.19
C CYS A 54 5.43 -8.22 15.40
N LYS A 55 5.28 -9.16 16.35
CA LYS A 55 4.00 -9.77 16.73
C LYS A 55 3.35 -9.09 17.93
N GLU A 56 4.15 -8.56 18.85
CA GLU A 56 3.67 -7.86 20.04
C GLU A 56 4.51 -6.60 20.27
N LEU A 57 3.83 -5.46 20.47
CA LEU A 57 4.48 -4.20 20.82
C LEU A 57 4.20 -3.87 22.28
N ARG A 58 5.27 -3.85 23.09
CA ARG A 58 5.25 -3.41 24.49
C ARG A 58 5.71 -1.96 24.58
N ALA A 59 5.65 -1.38 25.78
CA ALA A 59 6.06 0.00 26.03
C ALA A 59 7.53 0.28 25.69
N THR A 60 8.41 -0.72 25.87
CA THR A 60 9.87 -0.57 25.74
C THR A 60 10.53 -1.67 24.90
N ALA A 61 9.73 -2.52 24.24
CA ALA A 61 10.26 -3.62 23.44
C ALA A 61 9.29 -4.06 22.33
N ALA A 62 9.87 -4.56 21.23
CA ALA A 62 9.16 -5.26 20.16
C ALA A 62 9.45 -6.76 20.27
N ILE A 63 8.41 -7.59 20.33
CA ILE A 63 8.55 -9.06 20.33
C ILE A 63 8.36 -9.56 18.92
N LEU A 64 9.40 -10.21 18.39
CA LEU A 64 9.40 -10.74 17.04
C LEU A 64 8.64 -12.07 16.96
N ASP A 65 8.28 -12.45 15.74
CA ASP A 65 7.68 -13.74 15.42
C ASP A 65 8.55 -14.95 15.76
N SER A 66 9.87 -14.76 15.81
CA SER A 66 10.87 -15.70 16.32
C SER A 66 10.85 -15.88 17.84
N GLY A 67 10.16 -15.00 18.58
CA GLY A 67 10.21 -14.92 20.03
C GLY A 67 11.34 -14.03 20.58
N GLU A 68 12.20 -13.48 19.71
CA GLU A 68 13.23 -12.52 20.12
C GLU A 68 12.59 -11.23 20.66
N GLU A 69 13.14 -10.72 21.76
CA GLU A 69 12.80 -9.41 22.31
C GLU A 69 13.81 -8.35 21.84
N LEU A 70 13.33 -7.32 21.17
CA LEU A 70 14.11 -6.18 20.72
C LEU A 70 13.80 -4.94 21.59
N PRO A 71 14.61 -4.64 22.62
CA PRO A 71 14.38 -3.51 23.52
C PRO A 71 14.73 -2.17 22.85
N PHE A 72 14.00 -1.12 23.20
CA PHE A 72 14.20 0.24 22.71
C PHE A 72 13.92 1.31 23.77
N ASP A 73 14.58 2.46 23.63
CA ASP A 73 14.24 3.69 24.36
C ASP A 73 13.22 4.53 23.58
N PHE A 74 13.29 4.47 22.25
CA PHE A 74 12.37 5.14 21.33
C PHE A 74 11.92 4.18 20.22
N CYS A 75 10.66 4.30 19.81
CA CYS A 75 10.11 3.52 18.71
C CYS A 75 9.41 4.41 17.68
N VAL A 76 9.73 4.21 16.40
CA VAL A 76 9.04 4.84 15.27
C VAL A 76 8.19 3.80 14.56
N LEU A 77 6.90 4.08 14.45
CA LEU A 77 5.95 3.22 13.75
C LEU A 77 5.84 3.65 12.28
N ALA A 78 6.47 2.89 11.38
CA ALA A 78 6.53 3.15 9.94
C ALA A 78 5.95 1.98 9.10
N MET A 79 4.88 1.35 9.61
CA MET A 79 4.34 0.08 9.10
C MET A 79 3.51 0.20 7.80
N GLY A 80 3.28 1.42 7.31
CA GLY A 80 2.58 1.67 6.04
C GLY A 80 1.11 1.21 6.03
N SER A 81 0.65 0.83 4.84
CA SER A 81 -0.71 0.36 4.58
C SER A 81 -0.70 -0.91 3.71
N ARG A 82 -1.86 -1.55 3.57
CA ARG A 82 -2.11 -2.68 2.67
C ARG A 82 -3.30 -2.39 1.78
N HIS A 83 -3.25 -2.77 0.51
CA HIS A 83 -4.40 -2.68 -0.39
C HIS A 83 -5.35 -3.86 -0.18
N THR A 84 -6.62 -3.64 -0.52
CA THR A 84 -7.63 -4.70 -0.54
C THR A 84 -7.54 -5.44 -1.88
N GLY A 85 -7.49 -6.78 -1.81
CA GLY A 85 -7.45 -7.64 -2.99
C GLY A 85 -6.05 -8.16 -3.35
N ALA A 86 -6.02 -9.32 -4.03
CA ALA A 86 -4.83 -9.85 -4.67
C ALA A 86 -4.65 -9.19 -6.04
N GLY A 87 -3.40 -8.92 -6.44
CA GLY A 87 -3.11 -8.40 -7.78
C GLY A 87 -1.83 -7.60 -7.87
N VAL A 88 -1.61 -6.96 -9.03
CA VAL A 88 -0.36 -6.28 -9.37
C VAL A 88 0.01 -5.14 -8.40
N ILE A 89 -0.96 -4.48 -7.75
CA ILE A 89 -0.69 -3.34 -6.86
C ILE A 89 -0.10 -3.78 -5.51
N GLN A 90 -0.65 -4.85 -4.90
CA GLN A 90 -0.18 -5.34 -3.62
C GLN A 90 0.85 -6.46 -3.81
N ALA A 91 2.11 -6.17 -3.48
CA ALA A 91 3.16 -7.18 -3.50
C ALA A 91 2.87 -8.29 -2.48
N VAL A 92 2.97 -9.55 -2.92
CA VAL A 92 3.06 -10.72 -2.04
C VAL A 92 4.53 -11.06 -1.82
N ALA A 93 5.36 -10.88 -2.84
CA ALA A 93 6.79 -11.08 -2.80
C ALA A 93 7.47 -10.21 -1.73
N THR A 94 8.38 -10.84 -1.00
CA THR A 94 9.21 -10.21 0.03
C THR A 94 10.58 -9.80 -0.50
N THR A 95 10.92 -10.15 -1.74
CA THR A 95 12.21 -9.83 -2.38
C THR A 95 12.03 -8.99 -3.63
N LEU A 96 13.06 -8.22 -4.02
CA LEU A 96 13.05 -7.44 -5.26
C LEU A 96 12.87 -8.34 -6.50
N ALA A 97 13.56 -9.48 -6.53
CA ALA A 97 13.45 -10.44 -7.63
C ALA A 97 12.03 -11.00 -7.75
N GLY A 98 11.45 -11.46 -6.63
CA GLY A 98 10.07 -11.95 -6.61
C GLY A 98 9.08 -10.87 -7.06
N ARG A 99 9.26 -9.63 -6.60
CA ARG A 99 8.40 -8.51 -7.02
C ARG A 99 8.51 -8.21 -8.51
N ARG A 100 9.71 -8.31 -9.11
CA ARG A 100 9.88 -8.16 -10.56
C ARG A 100 9.13 -9.25 -11.32
N GLU A 101 9.17 -10.50 -10.86
CA GLU A 101 8.44 -11.59 -11.49
C GLU A 101 6.92 -11.42 -11.39
N GLU A 102 6.39 -10.95 -10.24
CA GLU A 102 4.97 -10.59 -10.12
C GLU A 102 4.54 -9.53 -11.14
N LEU A 103 5.34 -8.48 -11.30
CA LEU A 103 5.06 -7.40 -12.26
C LEU A 103 5.11 -7.89 -13.70
N LYS A 104 6.08 -8.76 -14.05
CA LYS A 104 6.14 -9.40 -15.38
C LYS A 104 4.92 -10.28 -15.65
N ALA A 105 4.51 -11.09 -14.68
CA ALA A 105 3.33 -11.95 -14.82
C ALA A 105 2.04 -11.14 -15.00
N ALA A 106 1.90 -10.03 -14.27
CA ALA A 106 0.80 -9.10 -14.45
C ALA A 106 0.83 -8.43 -15.85
N ALA A 107 1.99 -7.97 -16.31
CA ALA A 107 2.14 -7.40 -17.65
C ALA A 107 1.77 -8.42 -18.75
N ALA A 108 2.18 -9.68 -18.60
CA ALA A 108 1.80 -10.75 -19.52
C ALA A 108 0.28 -11.00 -19.53
N SER A 109 -0.36 -10.96 -18.36
CA SER A 109 -1.81 -11.11 -18.22
C SER A 109 -2.58 -9.94 -18.86
N ILE A 110 -2.12 -8.70 -18.65
CA ILE A 110 -2.65 -7.50 -19.32
C ILE A 110 -2.48 -7.58 -20.84
N SER A 111 -1.30 -8.03 -21.30
CA SER A 111 -1.01 -8.21 -22.71
C SER A 111 -1.94 -9.25 -23.36
N ALA A 112 -2.29 -10.32 -22.66
CA ALA A 112 -3.16 -11.38 -23.18
C ALA A 112 -4.66 -11.05 -23.07
N ALA A 113 -5.05 -10.24 -22.10
CA ALA A 113 -6.45 -9.85 -21.87
C ALA A 113 -6.98 -8.93 -22.98
N LYS A 114 -8.24 -9.11 -23.37
CA LYS A 114 -8.95 -8.17 -24.26
C LYS A 114 -9.81 -7.21 -23.44
N ASP A 115 -10.57 -7.75 -22.50
CA ASP A 115 -11.44 -6.99 -21.60
C ASP A 115 -10.82 -6.90 -20.21
N ILE A 116 -10.48 -5.68 -19.79
CA ILE A 116 -9.82 -5.40 -18.51
C ILE A 116 -10.71 -4.52 -17.66
N VAL A 117 -10.90 -4.92 -16.39
CA VAL A 117 -11.58 -4.09 -15.40
C VAL A 117 -10.57 -3.56 -14.39
N VAL A 118 -10.57 -2.24 -14.19
CA VAL A 118 -9.85 -1.59 -13.09
C VAL A 118 -10.87 -1.19 -12.03
N VAL A 119 -10.67 -1.65 -10.80
CA VAL A 119 -11.54 -1.35 -9.66
C VAL A 119 -10.91 -0.25 -8.82
N GLY A 120 -11.57 0.91 -8.74
CA GLY A 120 -11.20 2.04 -7.91
C GLY A 120 -10.77 3.26 -8.74
N GLY A 121 -11.65 4.26 -8.86
CA GLY A 121 -11.38 5.53 -9.52
C GLY A 121 -10.53 6.53 -8.72
N GLY A 122 -9.71 6.08 -7.78
CA GLY A 122 -8.73 6.93 -7.09
C GLY A 122 -7.46 7.16 -7.93
N PRO A 123 -6.46 7.90 -7.43
CA PRO A 123 -5.24 8.22 -8.19
C PRO A 123 -4.57 6.99 -8.81
N VAL A 124 -4.36 5.94 -8.01
CA VAL A 124 -3.73 4.68 -8.47
C VAL A 124 -4.51 4.04 -9.62
N GLY A 125 -5.83 3.98 -9.54
CA GLY A 125 -6.63 3.37 -10.61
C GLY A 125 -6.63 4.21 -11.89
N ILE A 126 -6.60 5.54 -11.77
CA ILE A 126 -6.47 6.44 -12.94
C ILE A 126 -5.11 6.28 -13.60
N GLU A 127 -4.03 6.21 -12.82
CA GLU A 127 -2.68 5.95 -13.33
C GLU A 127 -2.60 4.59 -14.04
N VAL A 128 -3.14 3.52 -13.43
CA VAL A 128 -3.19 2.19 -14.04
C VAL A 128 -3.95 2.19 -15.37
N VAL A 129 -5.10 2.86 -15.44
CA VAL A 129 -5.84 2.98 -16.71
C VAL A 129 -5.00 3.72 -17.75
N GLY A 130 -4.33 4.81 -17.39
CA GLY A 130 -3.44 5.55 -18.27
C GLY A 130 -2.30 4.69 -18.82
N GLU A 131 -1.58 3.99 -17.95
CA GLU A 131 -0.49 3.07 -18.33
C GLU A 131 -0.97 1.97 -19.29
N ILE A 132 -2.17 1.41 -19.07
CA ILE A 132 -2.70 0.38 -19.98
C ILE A 132 -3.02 0.98 -21.34
N LEU A 133 -3.66 2.16 -21.38
CA LEU A 133 -4.01 2.85 -22.62
C LEU A 133 -2.77 3.24 -23.43
N GLU A 134 -1.69 3.64 -22.76
CA GLU A 134 -0.44 4.04 -23.39
C GLU A 134 0.32 2.83 -23.94
N GLN A 135 0.41 1.74 -23.17
CA GLN A 135 1.28 0.60 -23.50
C GLN A 135 0.59 -0.48 -24.34
N TYR A 136 -0.74 -0.62 -24.25
CA TYR A 136 -1.47 -1.73 -24.87
C TYR A 136 -2.63 -1.24 -25.74
N ALA A 137 -2.41 -1.26 -27.05
CA ALA A 137 -3.44 -0.93 -28.02
C ALA A 137 -4.56 -1.99 -28.06
N GLY A 138 -5.79 -1.55 -28.40
CA GLY A 138 -6.92 -2.43 -28.67
C GLY A 138 -7.57 -3.11 -27.46
N LYS A 139 -7.25 -2.66 -26.24
CA LYS A 139 -7.87 -3.15 -25.00
C LYS A 139 -9.22 -2.49 -24.76
N SER A 140 -10.19 -3.26 -24.28
CA SER A 140 -11.47 -2.79 -23.77
C SER A 140 -11.34 -2.57 -22.26
N LEU A 141 -11.53 -1.34 -21.80
CA LEU A 141 -11.31 -0.96 -20.40
C LEU A 141 -12.60 -0.50 -19.75
N THR A 142 -12.90 -1.08 -18.58
CA THR A 142 -13.95 -0.60 -17.68
C THR A 142 -13.34 -0.18 -16.34
N LEU A 143 -13.61 1.06 -15.92
CA LEU A 143 -13.23 1.59 -14.61
C LEU A 143 -14.46 1.61 -13.70
N ILE A 144 -14.45 0.83 -12.62
CA ILE A 144 -15.56 0.77 -11.65
C ILE A 144 -15.15 1.49 -10.37
N HIS A 145 -15.98 2.42 -9.90
CA HIS A 145 -15.72 3.17 -8.69
C HIS A 145 -16.99 3.36 -7.86
N SER A 146 -16.89 3.10 -6.55
CA SER A 146 -18.04 3.18 -5.65
C SER A 146 -18.47 4.60 -5.29
N GLY A 147 -17.62 5.60 -5.53
CA GLY A 147 -17.91 7.00 -5.28
C GLY A 147 -18.62 7.68 -6.44
N THR A 148 -19.15 8.87 -6.17
CA THR A 148 -19.82 9.73 -7.16
C THR A 148 -18.84 10.47 -8.08
N GLN A 149 -17.54 10.48 -7.74
CA GLN A 149 -16.51 11.21 -8.47
C GLN A 149 -15.20 10.40 -8.49
N LEU A 150 -14.55 10.36 -9.66
CA LEU A 150 -13.14 9.99 -9.76
C LEU A 150 -12.27 10.94 -8.93
N VAL A 151 -11.17 10.41 -8.38
CA VAL A 151 -10.19 11.10 -7.52
C VAL A 151 -10.85 11.93 -6.42
N GLN A 152 -11.80 11.30 -5.72
CA GLN A 152 -12.56 11.91 -4.63
C GLN A 152 -11.67 12.63 -3.62
N GLY A 153 -12.08 13.84 -3.22
CA GLY A 153 -11.31 14.74 -2.37
C GLY A 153 -10.40 15.72 -3.13
N LYS A 154 -10.33 15.62 -4.46
CA LYS A 154 -9.77 16.66 -5.35
C LYS A 154 -10.87 17.62 -5.83
N SER A 155 -10.47 18.69 -6.53
CA SER A 155 -11.42 19.65 -7.07
C SER A 155 -12.27 19.04 -8.19
N LEU A 156 -13.47 19.59 -8.38
CA LEU A 156 -14.38 19.15 -9.43
C LEU A 156 -13.75 19.23 -10.84
N GLY A 157 -12.89 20.22 -11.10
CA GLY A 157 -12.16 20.34 -12.36
C GLY A 157 -11.24 19.16 -12.64
N VAL A 158 -10.59 18.59 -11.62
CA VAL A 158 -9.76 17.38 -11.79
C VAL A 158 -10.64 16.18 -12.14
N HIS A 159 -11.77 16.01 -11.44
CA HIS A 159 -12.73 14.96 -11.75
C HIS A 159 -13.21 15.04 -13.22
N GLN A 160 -13.61 16.24 -13.66
CA GLN A 160 -14.08 16.49 -15.02
C GLN A 160 -13.00 16.20 -16.07
N ALA A 161 -11.76 16.63 -15.82
CA ALA A 161 -10.62 16.34 -16.69
C ALA A 161 -10.37 14.83 -16.81
N CYS A 162 -10.39 14.09 -15.70
CA CYS A 162 -10.27 12.63 -15.73
C CYS A 162 -11.42 11.99 -16.52
N MET A 163 -12.68 12.36 -16.25
CA MET A 163 -13.84 11.81 -16.99
C MET A 163 -13.73 12.08 -18.50
N GLN A 164 -13.27 13.28 -18.88
CA GLN A 164 -13.07 13.63 -20.29
C GLN A 164 -11.98 12.78 -20.94
N LEU A 165 -10.83 12.59 -20.27
CA LEU A 165 -9.74 11.74 -20.76
C LEU A 165 -10.18 10.28 -20.92
N MET A 166 -10.90 9.75 -19.94
CA MET A 166 -11.46 8.39 -19.99
C MET A 166 -12.40 8.23 -21.19
N LYS A 167 -13.30 9.19 -21.39
CA LYS A 167 -14.23 9.19 -22.51
C LYS A 167 -13.52 9.29 -23.87
N GLN A 168 -12.49 10.14 -23.99
CA GLN A 168 -11.71 10.31 -25.22
C GLN A 168 -11.03 9.00 -25.65
N HIS A 169 -10.62 8.18 -24.68
CA HIS A 169 -9.97 6.88 -24.94
C HIS A 169 -10.96 5.70 -24.92
N GLY A 170 -12.27 5.96 -24.91
CA GLY A 170 -13.30 4.91 -24.95
C GLY A 170 -13.39 4.05 -23.68
N VAL A 171 -12.83 4.51 -22.56
CA VAL A 171 -12.94 3.80 -21.27
C VAL A 171 -14.36 3.91 -20.75
N LYS A 172 -14.97 2.76 -20.44
CA LYS A 172 -16.28 2.71 -19.79
C LYS A 172 -16.13 3.01 -18.29
N VAL A 173 -16.64 4.14 -17.82
CA VAL A 173 -16.60 4.51 -16.41
C VAL A 173 -17.94 4.20 -15.74
N MET A 174 -17.92 3.42 -14.66
CA MET A 174 -19.07 3.09 -13.82
C MET A 174 -18.86 3.70 -12.43
N LEU A 175 -19.59 4.76 -12.13
CA LEU A 175 -19.59 5.41 -10.82
C LEU A 175 -20.72 4.87 -9.94
N GLU A 176 -20.65 5.15 -8.64
CA GLU A 176 -21.68 4.80 -7.64
C GLU A 176 -21.98 3.29 -7.52
N ASP A 177 -21.10 2.46 -8.06
CA ASP A 177 -21.20 1.00 -7.98
C ASP A 177 -19.87 0.39 -7.54
N LYS A 178 -19.96 -0.73 -6.82
CA LYS A 178 -18.82 -1.38 -6.18
C LYS A 178 -18.62 -2.75 -6.79
N ALA A 179 -17.42 -3.06 -7.26
CA ALA A 179 -17.07 -4.43 -7.60
C ALA A 179 -17.12 -5.30 -6.34
N GLU A 180 -17.81 -6.43 -6.42
CA GLU A 180 -18.05 -7.32 -5.27
C GLU A 180 -17.27 -8.63 -5.39
N SER A 181 -17.29 -9.24 -6.57
CA SER A 181 -16.58 -10.49 -6.84
C SER A 181 -16.13 -10.57 -8.29
N TRP A 182 -15.07 -11.34 -8.53
CA TRP A 182 -14.63 -11.73 -9.87
C TRP A 182 -14.48 -13.23 -9.90
N ASP A 183 -15.25 -13.88 -10.76
CA ASP A 183 -15.08 -15.28 -11.08
C ASP A 183 -14.13 -15.40 -12.29
N GLN A 184 -12.92 -15.86 -12.01
CA GLN A 184 -11.88 -16.02 -13.01
C GLN A 184 -12.20 -17.14 -14.02
N ALA A 185 -12.96 -18.16 -13.64
CA ALA A 185 -13.30 -19.27 -14.54
C ALA A 185 -14.31 -18.83 -15.60
N SER A 186 -15.36 -18.11 -15.19
CA SER A 186 -16.33 -17.52 -16.12
C SER A 186 -15.89 -16.19 -16.71
N LYS A 187 -14.80 -15.59 -16.20
CA LYS A 187 -14.29 -14.26 -16.58
C LYS A 187 -15.33 -13.16 -16.42
N VAL A 188 -16.09 -13.20 -15.34
CA VAL A 188 -17.16 -12.23 -15.05
C VAL A 188 -16.92 -11.60 -13.68
N LEU A 189 -16.89 -10.28 -13.67
CA LEU A 189 -16.97 -9.48 -12.46
C LEU A 189 -18.43 -9.13 -12.18
N THR A 190 -18.86 -9.31 -10.93
CA THR A 190 -20.19 -8.90 -10.47
C THR A 190 -20.05 -7.69 -9.57
N THR A 191 -20.85 -6.66 -9.84
CA THR A 191 -20.96 -5.48 -8.99
C THR A 191 -22.03 -5.67 -7.92
N ARG A 192 -22.00 -4.83 -6.89
CA ARG A 192 -22.98 -4.82 -5.79
C ARG A 192 -24.41 -4.58 -6.28
N SER A 193 -24.59 -3.84 -7.38
CA SER A 193 -25.91 -3.65 -8.00
C SER A 193 -26.40 -4.89 -8.79
N GLY A 194 -25.58 -5.93 -8.90
CA GLY A 194 -25.86 -7.15 -9.65
C GLY A 194 -25.45 -7.10 -11.11
N VAL A 195 -24.81 -6.01 -11.56
CA VAL A 195 -24.33 -5.90 -12.95
C VAL A 195 -23.18 -6.86 -13.18
N LYS A 196 -23.25 -7.62 -14.27
CA LYS A 196 -22.20 -8.52 -14.73
C LYS A 196 -21.34 -7.84 -15.79
N VAL A 197 -20.04 -7.79 -15.56
CA VAL A 197 -19.05 -7.16 -16.44
C VAL A 197 -18.06 -8.22 -16.89
N PRO A 198 -17.98 -8.55 -18.20
CA PRO A 198 -16.93 -9.42 -18.72
C PRO A 198 -15.55 -8.84 -18.44
N ALA A 199 -14.63 -9.68 -17.96
CA ALA A 199 -13.28 -9.30 -17.57
C ALA A 199 -12.33 -10.48 -17.69
N ASP A 200 -11.46 -10.46 -18.71
CA ASP A 200 -10.33 -11.39 -18.82
C ASP A 200 -9.33 -11.18 -17.68
N TYR A 201 -9.20 -9.93 -17.21
CA TYR A 201 -8.32 -9.58 -16.11
C TYR A 201 -8.90 -8.42 -15.28
N VAL A 202 -8.70 -8.49 -13.96
CA VAL A 202 -9.18 -7.49 -13.01
C VAL A 202 -8.01 -6.95 -12.18
N ILE A 203 -7.89 -5.62 -12.11
CA ILE A 203 -6.89 -4.94 -11.28
C ILE A 203 -7.61 -4.21 -10.14
N TRP A 204 -7.28 -4.60 -8.91
CA TRP A 204 -7.86 -4.01 -7.70
C TRP A 204 -7.03 -2.82 -7.20
N ALA A 205 -7.49 -1.60 -7.48
CA ALA A 205 -7.00 -0.33 -6.98
C ALA A 205 -7.97 0.31 -5.96
N ALA A 206 -8.61 -0.52 -5.13
CA ALA A 206 -9.75 -0.14 -4.29
C ALA A 206 -9.36 0.48 -2.92
N GLY A 207 -8.25 1.24 -2.91
CA GLY A 207 -7.71 1.90 -1.71
C GLY A 207 -6.89 0.98 -0.81
N SER A 208 -6.43 1.53 0.31
CA SER A 208 -5.60 0.81 1.29
C SER A 208 -6.08 1.06 2.72
N SER A 209 -5.70 0.17 3.63
CA SER A 209 -5.95 0.28 5.06
C SER A 209 -4.62 0.33 5.82
N PRO A 210 -4.48 1.18 6.87
CA PRO A 210 -3.27 1.22 7.70
C PRO A 210 -2.93 -0.14 8.30
N ASN A 211 -1.63 -0.45 8.38
CA ASN A 211 -1.13 -1.67 9.04
C ASN A 211 -1.00 -1.44 10.55
N THR A 212 -2.14 -1.38 11.24
CA THR A 212 -2.23 -1.07 12.67
C THR A 212 -2.76 -2.23 13.52
N GLN A 213 -2.84 -3.44 12.96
CA GLN A 213 -3.26 -4.64 13.70
C GLN A 213 -2.39 -4.90 14.92
N LEU A 214 -1.07 -4.70 14.79
CA LEU A 214 -0.12 -4.78 15.89
C LEU A 214 -0.48 -3.84 17.05
N LEU A 215 -1.04 -2.68 16.74
CA LEU A 215 -1.35 -1.65 17.73
C LEU A 215 -2.66 -1.92 18.46
N ALA A 216 -3.61 -2.56 17.79
CA ALA A 216 -4.94 -2.84 18.33
C ALA A 216 -4.90 -3.74 19.58
N THR A 217 -3.83 -4.53 19.75
CA THR A 217 -3.59 -5.39 20.92
C THR A 217 -2.50 -4.85 21.85
N SER A 218 -2.00 -3.64 21.59
CA SER A 218 -0.91 -3.01 22.36
C SER A 218 -1.43 -1.90 23.28
N VAL A 219 -0.52 -1.35 24.10
CA VAL A 219 -0.77 -0.14 24.90
C VAL A 219 -1.17 1.09 24.06
N LEU A 220 -0.92 1.06 22.74
CA LEU A 220 -1.25 2.14 21.81
C LEU A 220 -2.63 2.01 21.16
N ALA A 221 -3.42 0.96 21.48
CA ALA A 221 -4.77 0.80 20.94
C ALA A 221 -5.67 2.05 21.10
N PRO A 222 -5.64 2.80 22.23
CA PRO A 222 -6.45 4.02 22.39
C PRO A 222 -6.07 5.18 21.44
N THR A 223 -4.90 5.11 20.80
CA THR A 223 -4.43 6.14 19.86
C THR A 223 -5.01 5.98 18.45
N LEU A 224 -5.70 4.88 18.16
CA LEU A 224 -6.30 4.63 16.85
C LEU A 224 -7.58 5.45 16.66
N ASP A 225 -7.79 5.99 15.45
CA ASP A 225 -9.07 6.58 15.05
C ASP A 225 -10.05 5.54 14.49
N SER A 226 -11.26 5.97 14.12
CA SER A 226 -12.31 5.08 13.57
C SER A 226 -11.94 4.44 12.23
N GLN A 227 -10.88 4.91 11.56
CA GLN A 227 -10.34 4.34 10.32
C GLN A 227 -9.05 3.53 10.57
N GLY A 228 -8.68 3.30 11.84
CA GLY A 228 -7.49 2.55 12.22
C GLY A 228 -6.18 3.30 12.00
N ARG A 229 -6.20 4.62 11.82
CA ARG A 229 -4.99 5.46 11.71
C ARG A 229 -4.49 5.85 13.10
N VAL A 230 -3.17 5.95 13.26
CA VAL A 230 -2.55 6.41 14.52
C VAL A 230 -2.71 7.93 14.63
N LYS A 231 -3.33 8.40 15.71
CA LYS A 231 -3.38 9.83 16.04
C LYS A 231 -2.01 10.28 16.53
N THR A 232 -1.47 11.33 15.91
CA THR A 232 -0.21 11.94 16.32
C THR A 232 -0.45 13.31 16.93
N CYS A 233 0.36 13.69 17.93
CA CYS A 233 0.38 15.05 18.41
C CYS A 233 1.15 15.94 17.42
N LYS A 234 0.76 17.21 17.32
CA LYS A 234 1.62 18.22 16.68
C LYS A 234 2.72 18.58 17.68
N LEU A 235 3.90 18.00 17.53
CA LEU A 235 5.09 18.55 18.17
C LEU A 235 5.39 19.89 17.49
N ARG A 236 5.02 20.99 18.15
CA ARG A 236 5.64 22.28 17.88
C ARG A 236 7.03 22.21 18.51
N TRP A 237 8.04 22.07 17.68
CA TRP A 237 9.41 22.35 18.10
C TRP A 237 9.45 23.84 18.47
N LEU A 238 9.69 24.12 19.75
CA LEU A 238 9.96 25.46 20.26
C LEU A 238 11.26 26.00 19.67
#